data_AF-A0A5B8M4N8-F1
#
_entry.id   AF-A0A5B8M4N8-F1
#
_cell.length_a   1.000
_cell.length_b   1.000
_cell.length_c   1.000
_cell.angle_alpha   90.00
_cell.angle_beta   90.00
_cell.angle_gamma   90.00
#
_symmetry.space_group_name_H-M   'P 1'
#
loop_
_entity.id
_entity.type
_entity.pdbx_description
1 polymer ?
#
loop_
_entity_poly.entity_id
_entity_poly.type
_entity_poly.pdbx_seq_one_letter_code
_entity_poly.pdbx_strand_id
1 'polypeptide(L)'
;MSSKSKQGPKNDEPANISRGNLGWLAGLITMVVIAFPLSAAIAYATHPATRTLFGSHLSNTSAVGFSLFWWVLALLLIALPFLVGFGVSKLSSRWLSILGGILALLVIALIVLGQLFAF
;
A
#
# COMPACT_ATOMS: atom_id res chain seq x y z
N MET A 1 -36.19 49.01 17.96
CA MET A 1 -35.37 48.45 19.06
C MET A 1 -35.24 46.95 18.86
N SER A 2 -34.01 46.46 19.07
CA SER A 2 -33.50 45.11 18.87
C SER A 2 -34.27 44.00 19.60
N SER A 3 -34.45 42.85 18.95
CA SER A 3 -34.39 41.55 19.62
C SER A 3 -33.52 40.58 18.82
N LYS A 4 -32.21 40.83 18.90
CA LYS A 4 -31.15 39.90 18.51
C LYS A 4 -31.35 38.60 19.31
N SER A 5 -31.94 37.58 18.68
CA SER A 5 -32.10 36.26 19.28
C SER A 5 -30.71 35.66 19.51
N LYS A 6 -30.44 35.39 20.77
CA LYS A 6 -29.22 34.78 21.30
C LYS A 6 -29.03 33.43 20.61
N GLN A 7 -28.05 33.35 19.72
CA GLN A 7 -27.43 32.07 19.37
C GLN A 7 -26.80 31.51 20.65
N GLY A 8 -27.49 30.53 21.23
CA GLY A 8 -26.95 29.67 22.29
C GLY A 8 -25.81 28.81 21.76
N PRO A 9 -25.01 28.21 22.67
CA PRO A 9 -23.69 27.71 22.36
C PRO A 9 -23.78 26.54 21.38
N LYS A 10 -23.11 26.69 20.25
CA LYS A 10 -22.98 25.65 19.23
C LYS A 10 -21.94 24.63 19.72
N ASN A 11 -22.26 23.95 20.82
CA ASN A 11 -21.45 22.89 21.40
C ASN A 11 -21.78 21.56 20.72
N ASP A 12 -21.55 21.51 19.41
CA ASP A 12 -21.44 20.27 18.65
C ASP A 12 -20.18 20.43 17.80
N GLU A 13 -19.01 20.43 18.45
CA GLU A 13 -17.75 20.10 17.80
C GLU A 13 -17.66 18.58 17.76
N PRO A 14 -18.09 17.89 16.68
CA PRO A 14 -17.67 16.51 16.48
C PRO A 14 -16.16 16.54 16.29
N ALA A 15 -15.44 16.12 17.33
CA ALA A 15 -14.02 15.80 17.36
C ALA A 15 -13.25 16.23 16.10
N ASN A 16 -12.69 17.45 16.13
CA ASN A 16 -11.72 17.94 15.15
C ASN A 16 -10.37 17.20 15.32
N ILE A 17 -10.41 15.87 15.29
CA ILE A 17 -9.24 15.07 14.96
C ILE A 17 -9.00 15.38 13.49
N SER A 18 -8.07 16.29 13.24
CA SER A 18 -7.66 16.71 11.89
C SER A 18 -7.61 15.47 10.98
N ARG A 19 -8.42 15.44 9.93
CA ARG A 19 -8.49 14.31 8.96
C ARG A 19 -7.09 13.93 8.44
N GLY A 20 -6.14 14.88 8.46
CA GLY A 20 -4.73 14.62 8.17
C GLY A 20 -4.07 13.65 9.15
N ASN A 21 -4.31 13.80 10.45
CA ASN A 21 -3.74 12.93 11.49
C ASN A 21 -4.34 11.51 11.40
N LEU A 22 -5.63 11.39 11.07
CA LEU A 22 -6.29 10.10 10.86
C LEU A 22 -5.73 9.35 9.65
N GLY A 23 -5.47 10.03 8.53
CA GLY A 23 -4.87 9.39 7.37
C GLY A 23 -3.43 8.97 7.60
N TRP A 24 -2.62 9.79 8.29
CA TRP A 24 -1.27 9.36 8.66
C TRP A 24 -1.28 8.12 9.56
N LEU A 25 -2.19 8.07 10.55
CA LEU A 25 -2.34 6.91 11.42
C LEU A 25 -2.79 5.66 10.64
N ALA A 26 -3.75 5.81 9.71
CA ALA A 26 -4.21 4.71 8.86
C ALA A 26 -3.08 4.16 7.96
N GLY A 27 -2.25 5.04 7.41
CA GLY A 27 -1.04 4.65 6.67
C GLY A 27 -0.04 3.92 7.56
N LEU A 28 0.21 4.40 8.78
CA LEU A 28 1.12 3.75 9.73
C LEU A 28 0.63 2.35 10.12
N ILE A 29 -0.66 2.21 10.46
CA ILE A 29 -1.26 0.91 10.78
C ILE A 29 -1.11 -0.05 9.59
N THR A 30 -1.41 0.43 8.38
CA THR A 30 -1.22 -0.35 7.16
C THR A 30 0.23 -0.82 7.05
N MET A 31 1.19 0.08 7.26
CA MET A 31 2.62 -0.22 7.20
C MET A 31 3.04 -1.30 8.19
N VAL A 32 2.53 -1.25 9.43
CA VAL A 32 2.80 -2.28 10.45
C VAL A 32 2.24 -3.64 10.04
N VAL A 33 1.00 -3.67 9.52
CA VAL A 33 0.36 -4.91 9.06
C VAL A 33 1.14 -5.55 7.90
N ILE A 34 1.61 -4.74 6.96
CA ILE A 34 2.38 -5.25 5.81
C ILE A 34 3.86 -5.45 6.10
N ALA A 35 4.37 -5.08 7.28
CA ALA A 35 5.80 -5.13 7.58
C ALA A 35 6.36 -6.56 7.44
N PHE A 36 5.59 -7.56 7.89
CA PHE A 36 5.97 -8.96 7.77
C PHE A 36 6.08 -9.42 6.30
N PRO A 37 5.03 -9.32 5.45
CA PRO A 37 5.16 -9.70 4.05
C PRO A 37 6.17 -8.85 3.27
N LEU A 38 6.36 -7.58 3.64
CA LEU A 38 7.37 -6.71 3.02
C LEU A 38 8.79 -7.21 3.31
N SER A 39 9.06 -7.57 4.57
CA SER A 39 10.35 -8.15 4.97
C SER A 39 10.65 -9.44 4.19
N ALA A 40 9.65 -10.33 4.08
CA ALA A 40 9.78 -11.56 3.31
C ALA A 40 10.07 -11.28 1.82
N ALA A 41 9.34 -10.33 1.21
CA ALA A 41 9.56 -9.96 -0.19
C ALA A 41 11.00 -9.44 -0.42
N ILE A 42 11.52 -8.58 0.45
CA ILE A 42 12.89 -8.08 0.33
C ILE A 42 13.92 -9.20 0.53
N ALA A 43 13.69 -10.11 1.48
CA ALA A 43 14.57 -11.24 1.74
C ALA A 43 14.67 -12.16 0.50
N TYR A 44 13.54 -12.51 -0.12
CA TYR A 44 13.53 -13.33 -1.34
C TYR A 44 14.06 -12.59 -2.57
N ALA A 45 13.84 -11.27 -2.67
CA ALA A 45 14.37 -10.46 -3.75
C ALA A 45 15.91 -10.39 -3.74
N THR A 46 16.51 -10.33 -2.55
CA THR A 46 17.97 -10.20 -2.36
C THR A 46 18.71 -11.55 -2.35
N HIS A 47 18.01 -12.64 -2.04
CA HIS A 47 18.60 -13.98 -1.97
C HIS A 47 17.96 -14.91 -3.01
N PRO A 48 18.30 -14.79 -4.31
CA PRO A 48 17.69 -15.62 -5.36
C PRO A 48 17.94 -17.12 -5.20
N ALA A 49 18.89 -17.52 -4.34
CA ALA A 49 19.11 -18.92 -3.97
C ALA A 49 17.92 -19.55 -3.21
N THR A 50 17.06 -18.74 -2.56
CA THR A 50 15.86 -19.24 -1.87
C THR A 50 14.80 -19.78 -2.81
N ARG A 51 14.97 -19.65 -4.13
CA ARG A 51 14.11 -20.27 -5.15
C ARG A 51 13.94 -21.78 -4.96
N THR A 52 14.93 -22.45 -4.39
CA THR A 52 14.90 -23.90 -4.09
C THR A 52 13.86 -24.27 -3.02
N LEU A 53 13.48 -23.32 -2.15
CA LEU A 53 12.46 -23.51 -1.11
C LEU A 53 11.05 -23.67 -1.70
N PHE A 54 10.85 -23.27 -2.96
CA PHE A 54 9.57 -23.34 -3.66
C PHE A 54 9.47 -24.58 -4.58
N GLY A 55 10.37 -25.55 -4.42
CA GLY A 55 10.32 -26.85 -5.10
C GLY A 55 10.79 -26.83 -6.57
N SER A 56 10.51 -27.94 -7.27
CA SER A 56 10.95 -28.17 -8.66
C SER A 56 10.28 -27.26 -9.71
N HIS A 57 9.21 -26.54 -9.34
CA HIS A 57 8.53 -25.60 -10.24
C HIS A 57 9.35 -24.32 -10.46
N LEU A 58 10.15 -23.90 -9.47
CA LEU A 58 10.98 -22.70 -9.53
C LEU A 58 12.48 -23.00 -9.70
N SER A 59 12.88 -24.28 -9.73
CA SER A 59 14.28 -24.69 -9.88
C SER A 59 14.85 -24.40 -11.28
N ASN A 60 13.99 -24.43 -12.31
CA ASN A 60 14.33 -24.12 -13.70
C ASN A 60 14.08 -22.66 -14.09
N THR A 61 13.46 -21.88 -13.20
CA THR A 61 13.16 -20.47 -13.41
C THR A 61 14.41 -19.60 -13.28
N SER A 62 14.50 -18.57 -14.12
CA SER A 62 15.57 -17.56 -14.08
C SER A 62 15.67 -16.91 -12.71
N ALA A 63 16.87 -16.93 -12.11
CA ALA A 63 17.17 -16.27 -10.84
C ALA A 63 16.83 -14.77 -10.87
N VAL A 64 16.96 -14.14 -12.04
CA VAL A 64 16.61 -12.73 -12.25
C VAL A 64 15.10 -12.53 -12.20
N GLY A 65 14.32 -13.41 -12.87
CA GLY A 65 12.85 -13.34 -12.85
C GLY A 65 12.27 -13.50 -11.45
N PHE A 66 12.84 -14.42 -10.66
CA PHE A 66 12.48 -14.59 -9.25
C PHE A 66 12.75 -13.32 -8.44
N SER A 67 13.96 -12.76 -8.54
CA SER A 67 14.32 -11.52 -7.82
C SER A 67 13.41 -10.34 -8.21
N LEU A 68 13.16 -10.17 -9.51
CA LEU A 68 12.29 -9.09 -10.02
C LEU A 68 10.86 -9.21 -9.52
N PHE A 69 10.27 -10.41 -9.50
CA PHE A 69 8.92 -10.63 -8.98
C PHE A 69 8.79 -10.11 -7.53
N TRP A 70 9.75 -10.48 -6.67
CA TRP A 70 9.74 -10.06 -5.28
C TRP A 70 10.01 -8.57 -5.08
N TRP A 71 10.83 -7.95 -5.93
CA TRP A 71 11.00 -6.49 -5.92
C TRP A 71 9.70 -5.76 -6.31
N VAL A 72 8.98 -6.25 -7.32
CA VAL A 72 7.68 -5.68 -7.70
C VAL A 72 6.67 -5.84 -6.56
N LEU A 73 6.65 -7.00 -5.88
CA LEU A 73 5.80 -7.20 -4.71
C LEU A 73 6.17 -6.25 -3.57
N ALA A 74 7.46 -6.07 -3.28
CA ALA A 74 7.93 -5.15 -2.25
C ALA A 74 7.50 -3.70 -2.56
N LEU A 75 7.62 -3.26 -3.82
CA LEU A 75 7.15 -1.95 -4.26
C LEU A 75 5.63 -1.79 -4.11
N LEU A 76 4.85 -2.81 -4.47
CA LEU A 76 3.40 -2.83 -4.25
C LEU A 76 3.06 -2.66 -2.77
N LEU A 77 3.72 -3.44 -1.91
CA LEU A 77 3.51 -3.38 -0.47
C LEU A 77 3.89 -1.99 0.07
N ILE A 78 5.04 -1.44 -0.30
CA ILE A 78 5.45 -0.09 0.12
C ILE A 78 4.45 0.98 -0.32
N ALA A 79 3.80 0.83 -1.49
CA ALA A 79 2.82 1.79 -1.99
C ALA A 79 1.49 1.79 -1.20
N LEU A 80 1.08 0.67 -0.60
CA LEU A 80 -0.17 0.54 0.13
C LEU A 80 -0.37 1.54 1.29
N PRO A 81 0.56 1.71 2.24
CA PRO A 81 0.38 2.65 3.35
C PRO A 81 0.24 4.10 2.87
N PHE A 82 0.89 4.46 1.76
CA PHE A 82 0.68 5.77 1.14
C PHE A 82 -0.71 5.87 0.53
N LEU A 83 -1.17 4.86 -0.21
CA LEU A 83 -2.51 4.89 -0.80
C LEU A 83 -3.60 4.98 0.28
N VAL A 84 -3.51 4.15 1.32
CA VAL A 84 -4.48 4.15 2.42
C VAL A 84 -4.42 5.47 3.19
N GLY A 85 -3.22 5.93 3.52
CA GLY A 85 -3.06 7.18 4.28
C GLY A 85 -3.50 8.42 3.50
N PHE A 86 -3.22 8.49 2.20
CA PHE A 86 -3.68 9.56 1.32
C PHE A 86 -5.18 9.50 1.07
N GLY A 87 -5.73 8.30 0.83
CA GLY A 87 -7.16 8.09 0.61
C GLY A 87 -8.02 8.52 1.79
N VAL A 88 -7.55 8.29 3.02
CA VAL A 88 -8.24 8.70 4.25
C VAL A 88 -8.05 10.19 4.56
N SER A 89 -6.86 10.77 4.32
CA SER A 89 -6.57 12.18 4.66
C SER A 89 -7.02 13.20 3.62
N LYS A 90 -6.90 12.88 2.33
CA LYS A 90 -7.17 13.78 1.21
C LYS A 90 -7.76 13.01 0.03
N LEU A 91 -9.08 13.14 -0.15
CA LEU A 91 -9.78 12.73 -1.37
C LEU A 91 -9.49 13.67 -2.56
N SER A 92 -8.22 13.93 -2.86
CA SER A 92 -7.86 14.55 -4.14
C SER A 92 -7.92 13.45 -5.20
N SER A 93 -9.03 13.39 -5.95
CA SER A 93 -9.28 12.36 -6.96
C SER A 93 -8.11 12.20 -7.94
N ARG A 94 -7.44 13.31 -8.29
CA ARG A 94 -6.26 13.30 -9.16
C ARG A 94 -5.13 12.43 -8.62
N TRP A 95 -4.74 12.61 -7.36
CA TRP A 95 -3.66 11.82 -6.74
C TRP A 95 -4.08 10.38 -6.51
N LEU A 96 -5.35 10.16 -6.13
CA LEU A 96 -5.89 8.82 -5.96
C LEU A 96 -5.86 8.03 -7.28
N SER A 97 -6.20 8.66 -8.41
CA SER A 97 -6.14 8.04 -9.73
C SER A 97 -4.71 7.70 -10.16
N ILE A 98 -3.72 8.56 -9.86
CA ILE A 98 -2.31 8.30 -10.18
C ILE A 98 -1.78 7.13 -9.36
N LEU A 99 -1.94 7.16 -8.02
CA LEU A 99 -1.48 6.05 -7.18
C LEU A 99 -2.23 4.75 -7.49
N GLY A 100 -3.55 4.83 -7.72
CA GLY A 100 -4.36 3.68 -8.13
C GLY A 100 -3.90 3.07 -9.46
N GLY A 101 -3.53 3.91 -10.44
CA GLY A 101 -2.95 3.46 -11.71
C GLY A 101 -1.61 2.75 -11.53
N ILE A 102 -0.71 3.31 -10.69
CA ILE A 102 0.58 2.67 -10.38
C ILE A 102 0.37 1.30 -9.71
N LEU A 103 -0.55 1.21 -8.75
CA LEU A 103 -0.89 -0.06 -8.09
C LEU A 103 -1.46 -1.07 -9.09
N ALA A 104 -2.37 -0.65 -9.98
CA ALA A 104 -2.91 -1.52 -11.01
C ALA A 104 -1.80 -2.07 -11.93
N LEU A 105 -0.85 -1.22 -12.33
CA LEU A 105 0.31 -1.66 -13.12
C LEU A 105 1.19 -2.64 -12.35
N LEU A 106 1.45 -2.41 -11.07
CA LEU A 106 2.23 -3.33 -10.23
C LEU A 106 1.52 -4.68 -10.04
N VAL A 107 0.19 -4.69 -9.89
CA VAL A 107 -0.60 -5.92 -9.84
C VAL A 107 -0.54 -6.68 -11.17
N ILE A 108 -0.69 -5.98 -12.30
CA ILE A 108 -0.55 -6.60 -13.62
C ILE A 108 0.86 -7.17 -13.78
N ALA A 109 1.89 -6.42 -13.41
CA ALA A 109 3.26 -6.90 -13.44
C ALA A 109 3.43 -8.17 -12.59
N LEU A 110 2.88 -8.22 -11.36
CA LEU A 110 2.91 -9.42 -10.52
C LEU A 110 2.20 -10.61 -11.16
N ILE A 111 1.04 -10.39 -11.80
CA ILE A 111 0.32 -11.45 -12.51
C ILE A 111 1.21 -11.98 -13.64
N VAL A 112 1.78 -11.10 -14.47
CA VAL A 112 2.62 -11.48 -15.60
C VAL A 112 3.89 -12.20 -15.14
N LEU A 113 4.62 -11.64 -14.16
CA LEU A 113 5.80 -12.27 -13.58
C LEU A 113 5.45 -13.61 -12.91
N GLY A 114 4.31 -13.69 -12.22
CA GLY A 114 3.82 -14.95 -11.64
C GLY A 114 3.54 -16.01 -12.70
N GLN A 115 2.89 -15.65 -13.81
CA GLN A 115 2.63 -16.55 -14.93
C GLN A 115 3.90 -16.96 -15.69
N LEU A 116 4.92 -16.10 -15.76
CA LEU A 116 6.16 -16.40 -16.48
C LEU A 116 7.15 -17.24 -15.66
N PHE A 117 7.08 -17.14 -14.33
CA PHE A 117 8.15 -17.64 -13.47
C PHE A 117 7.67 -18.58 -12.35
N ALA A 118 6.41 -18.51 -11.92
CA ALA A 118 5.89 -19.28 -10.79
C ALA A 118 4.85 -20.36 -11.16
N PHE A 119 4.24 -20.28 -12.35
CA PHE A 119 3.33 -21.27 -12.94
C PHE A 119 3.86 -21.72 -14.30
#